data_AF-A0A847LMQ3-F1
#
_entry.id   AF-A0A847LMQ3-F1
#
_cell.length_a   1.000
_cell.length_b   1.000
_cell.length_c   1.000
_cell.angle_alpha   90.00
_cell.angle_beta   90.00
_cell.angle_gamma   90.00
#
_symmetry.space_group_name_H-M   'P 1'
#
loop_
_entity.id
_entity.type
_entity.pdbx_description
1 polymer ?
#
loop_
_entity_poly.entity_id
_entity_poly.type
_entity_poly.pdbx_seq_one_letter_code
_entity_poly.pdbx_strand_id
1 'polypeptide(L)' 'MRDKPCKVYPSPIDLLIPDGEEADEEVRTVVQSDLLVVCDPSKIGEKRIRGAPDLV' A
#
# COMPACT_ATOMS: atom_id res chain seq x y z
N MET A 1 -17.33 1.12 -6.90
CA MET A 1 -17.06 1.87 -5.65
C MET A 1 -18.38 2.36 -5.06
N ARG A 2 -19.04 1.62 -4.17
CA ARG A 2 -20.19 2.17 -3.42
C ARG A 2 -20.22 1.85 -1.93
N ASP A 3 -19.49 0.83 -1.44
CA ASP A 3 -19.63 0.43 -0.03
C ASP A 3 -18.32 -0.01 0.69
N LYS A 4 -17.15 0.20 0.08
CA LYS A 4 -15.87 -0.07 0.79
C LYS A 4 -15.33 1.22 1.41
N PRO A 5 -15.16 1.30 2.73
CA PRO A 5 -14.52 2.44 3.37
C PRO A 5 -13.03 2.45 2.98
N CYS A 6 -12.66 3.28 2.01
CA CYS A 6 -11.28 3.48 1.62
C CYS A 6 -10.64 4.60 2.45
N LYS A 7 -9.35 4.46 2.74
CA LYS A 7 -8.54 5.49 3.39
C LYS A 7 -7.58 6.11 2.39
N VAL A 8 -7.42 7.43 2.50
CA VAL A 8 -6.50 8.22 1.70
C VAL A 8 -5.26 8.50 2.53
N TYR A 9 -4.09 8.24 1.94
CA TYR A 9 -2.78 8.47 2.55
C TYR A 9 -1.98 9.47 1.70
N PRO A 10 -1.72 10.68 2.21
CA PRO A 10 -0.88 11.66 1.52
C PRO A 10 0.61 11.34 1.69
N SER A 11 1.43 11.83 0.75
CA SER A 11 2.90 11.77 0.74
C SER A 11 3.56 12.23 2.05
N PRO A 12 4.75 11.72 2.42
CA PRO A 12 5.47 10.61 1.79
C PRO A 12 4.99 9.26 2.32
N ILE A 13 4.66 8.34 1.41
CA ILE A 13 4.27 6.97 1.78
C ILE A 13 4.93 5.94 0.88
N ASP A 14 5.49 4.90 1.50
CA ASP A 14 6.17 3.80 0.83
C ASP A 14 5.18 2.66 0.57
N LEU A 15 5.06 2.29 -0.70
CA LEU A 15 4.33 1.11 -1.16
C LEU A 15 5.32 -0.03 -1.42
N LEU A 16 5.24 -1.09 -0.61
CA LEU A 16 6.01 -2.32 -0.81
C LEU A 16 5.28 -3.24 -1.79
N ILE A 17 5.95 -3.64 -2.87
CA ILE A 17 5.42 -4.61 -3.84
C ILE A 17 6.21 -5.92 -3.72
N PRO A 18 5.77 -6.86 -2.86
CA PRO A 18 6.43 -8.16 -2.71
C PRO A 18 6.24 -9.03 -3.95
N ASP A 19 7.27 -9.81 -4.29
CA ASP A 19 7.19 -10.90 -5.25
C ASP A 19 6.89 -12.23 -4.52
N GLY A 20 5.60 -12.55 -4.40
CA GLY A 20 5.14 -13.70 -3.64
C GLY A 20 5.02 -13.43 -2.13
N GLU A 21 5.65 -14.26 -1.31
CA GLU A 21 5.52 -14.24 0.16
C GLU A 21 6.68 -13.55 0.88
N GLU A 22 7.48 -12.73 0.18
CA GLU A 22 8.64 -12.01 0.74
C GLU A 22 8.29 -11.27 2.04
N ALA A 23 9.16 -11.34 3.06
CA ALA A 23 8.98 -10.49 4.23
C ALA A 23 9.16 -9.00 3.85
N ASP A 24 8.57 -8.07 4.61
CA ASP A 24 8.64 -6.61 4.33
C ASP A 24 10.09 -6.09 4.19
N GLU A 25 11.03 -6.72 4.87
CA GLU A 25 12.45 -6.41 4.87
C GLU A 25 13.23 -7.03 3.69
N GLU A 26 12.62 -7.99 3.00
CA GLU A 26 13.16 -8.64 1.80
C GLU A 26 12.66 -7.96 0.51
N VAL A 27 11.52 -7.26 0.58
CA VAL A 27 10.94 -6.56 -0.58
C VAL A 27 11.91 -5.50 -1.11
N ARG A 28 12.36 -5.70 -2.35
CA ARG A 28 13.28 -4.77 -3.04
C ARG A 28 12.56 -3.72 -3.86
N THR A 29 11.30 -3.96 -4.21
CA THR A 29 10.49 -3.05 -5.02
C THR A 29 9.69 -2.12 -4.12
N VAL A 30 10.12 -0.87 -4.04
CA VAL A 30 9.43 0.20 -3.30
C VAL A 30 8.98 1.28 -4.27
N VAL A 31 7.72 1.68 -4.17
CA VAL A 31 7.17 2.82 -4.93
C VAL A 31 6.79 3.92 -3.95
N GLN A 32 7.30 5.13 -4.18
CA GLN A 32 6.88 6.31 -3.45
C GLN A 32 5.79 7.02 -4.24
N SER A 33 4.63 7.19 -3.63
CA SER A 33 3.48 7.86 -4.24
C SER A 33 3.09 9.10 -3.46
N ASP A 34 2.62 10.12 -4.17
CA ASP A 34 2.18 11.36 -3.53
C ASP A 34 0.81 11.24 -2.87
N LEU A 35 0.01 10.25 -3.31
CA LEU A 35 -1.31 9.94 -2.78
C LEU A 35 -1.59 8.45 -2.98
N LEU A 36 -2.04 7.76 -1.93
CA LEU A 36 -2.52 6.38 -2.02
C LEU A 36 -3.95 6.26 -1.51
N VAL A 37 -4.78 5.50 -2.21
CA VAL A 37 -6.12 5.14 -1.78
C VAL A 37 -6.16 3.64 -1.52
N VAL A 38 -6.35 3.25 -0.26
CA VAL A 38 -6.39 1.84 0.15
C VAL A 38 -7.78 1.50 0.62
N CYS A 39 -8.43 0.56 -0.05
CA CYS A 39 -9.78 0.09 0.30
C CYS A 39 -9.78 -1.20 1.12
N ASP A 40 -8.62 -1.87 1.24
CA ASP A 40 -8.45 -3.10 2.00
C ASP A 40 -7.60 -2.83 3.26
N PRO A 41 -8.19 -2.89 4.46
CA PRO A 41 -7.46 -2.67 5.70
C PRO A 41 -6.31 -3.65 5.95
N SER A 42 -6.37 -4.86 5.36
CA SER A 42 -5.30 -5.86 5.52
C SER A 42 -3.99 -5.46 4.84
N LYS A 43 -4.05 -4.55 3.86
CA LYS A 43 -2.88 -3.99 3.17
C LYS A 43 -2.20 -2.84 3.92
N ILE A 44 -2.81 -2.36 5.00
CA ILE A 44 -2.35 -1.21 5.77
C ILE A 44 -1.46 -1.69 6.92
N GLY A 45 -0.14 -1.50 6.78
CA GLY A 45 0.82 -1.68 7.87
C GLY A 45 0.94 -0.42 8.75
N GLU A 46 1.79 -0.47 9.78
CA GLU A 46 1.99 0.68 10.69
C GLU A 46 2.55 1.93 10.00
N LYS A 47 3.41 1.76 8.98
CA LYS A 47 4.10 2.88 8.29
C LYS A 47 4.16 2.72 6.77
N ARG A 48 3.63 1.63 6.24
CA ARG A 48 3.82 1.17 4.86
C ARG A 48 2.53 0.56 4.36
N ILE A 49 2.29 0.65 3.06
CA ILE A 49 1.22 -0.10 2.41
C ILE A 49 1.85 -1.27 1.66
N ARG A 50 1.31 -2.47 1.85
CA ARG A 50 1.82 -3.70 1.24
C ARG A 50 0.89 -4.19 0.14
N GLY A 51 1.46 -4.48 -1.02
CA GLY A 51 0.73 -4.94 -2.22
C GLY A 51 0.15 -3.78 -3.03
N ALA A 52 -0.33 -4.07 -4.24
CA ALA A 52 -0.84 -3.04 -5.14
C ALA A 52 -2.08 -2.33 -4.55
N PRO A 53 -2.12 -0.99 -4.55
CA PRO A 53 -3.30 -0.23 -4.17
C PRO A 53 -4.38 -0.40 -5.23
N ASP A 54 -5.63 -0.10 -4.85
CA ASP A 54 -6.77 -0.19 -5.77
C ASP A 54 -6.74 0.91 -6.85
N LEU A 55 -6.04 2.02 -6.58
CA LEU A 55 -5.83 3.13 -7.50
C LEU A 55 -4.49 3.81 -7.19
N VAL A 56 -3.75 4.17 -8.24
CA VAL A 56 -2.51 4.97 -8.20
C VAL A 56 -2.76 6.31 -8.88
#